data_AF-A0AB73LF55-F1
#
_entry.id   AF-A0AB73LF55-F1
#
_cell.length_a   1.000
_cell.length_b   1.000
_cell.length_c   1.000
_cell.angle_alpha   90.00
_cell.angle_beta   90.00
_cell.angle_gamma   90.00
#
_symmetry.space_group_name_H-M   'P 1'
#
loop_
_entity.id
_entity.type
_entity.pdbx_description
1 polymer ?
#
loop_
_entity_poly.entity_id
_entity_poly.type
_entity_poly.pdbx_seq_one_letter_code
_entity_poly.pdbx_strand_id
1 'polypeptide(L)'
;MTRGNRMAVTSTLSTSWQIFKTSAKVLSSRKELVVFPILSGLTALLVLIGMVTLGVLLLPATTGDSVPPLFYPVFAVGYFVLMYVATFWQAALISQANIALEGGDPSVAGGISAAAQRGGRLLPWVLITGVVSWIISAIEERVPFVGRLLDVAWRVVSFQVLPTIVLQNLGAIDAVKKTKETLKNAWGQNVVGVVGLNFFTAMLTLPGAGLIYLGVAANATAVTGVLAALGALWILAGSIIGAALTGIFQTALYRFTVDGHVPGPFAGVDLRQALKTR
;
A
#
# COMPACT_ATOMS: atom_id res chain seq x y z
N MET A 1 -9.68 -29.43 13.85
CA MET A 1 -8.51 -28.54 14.07
C MET A 1 -7.75 -29.01 15.30
N THR A 2 -6.52 -29.50 15.13
CA THR A 2 -5.69 -30.03 16.23
C THR A 2 -5.16 -28.90 17.12
N ARG A 3 -4.88 -29.20 18.40
CA ARG A 3 -4.40 -28.25 19.43
C ARG A 3 -3.15 -27.46 18.99
N GLY A 4 -2.31 -28.07 18.14
CA GLY A 4 -1.12 -27.43 17.55
C GLY A 4 -1.42 -26.29 16.55
N ASN A 5 -2.47 -26.42 15.72
CA ASN A 5 -2.83 -25.35 14.77
C ASN A 5 -3.35 -24.10 15.49
N ARG A 6 -4.05 -24.27 16.63
CA ARG A 6 -4.53 -23.12 17.42
C ARG A 6 -3.38 -22.31 18.01
N MET A 7 -2.34 -22.97 18.53
CA MET A 7 -1.18 -22.29 19.11
C MET A 7 -0.37 -21.49 18.07
N ALA A 8 -0.21 -22.03 16.85
CA ALA A 8 0.50 -21.35 15.75
C ALA A 8 -0.26 -20.14 15.19
N VAL A 9 -1.60 -20.22 15.09
CA VAL A 9 -2.43 -19.09 14.68
C VAL A 9 -2.39 -17.98 15.73
N THR A 10 -2.48 -18.32 17.02
CA THR A 10 -2.42 -17.32 18.10
C THR A 10 -1.08 -16.61 18.19
N SER A 11 0.04 -17.30 17.95
CA SER A 11 1.36 -16.66 17.93
C SER A 11 1.51 -15.71 16.75
N THR A 12 1.04 -16.10 15.56
CA THR A 12 1.09 -15.28 14.34
C THR A 12 0.27 -14.00 14.48
N LEU A 13 -0.94 -14.11 15.04
CA LEU A 13 -1.82 -12.97 15.30
C LEU A 13 -1.21 -12.03 16.35
N SER A 14 -0.61 -12.58 17.41
CA SER A 14 0.10 -11.81 18.43
C SER A 14 1.25 -10.99 17.82
N THR A 15 2.07 -11.60 16.98
CA THR A 15 3.17 -10.87 16.34
C THR A 15 2.66 -9.81 15.35
N SER A 16 1.63 -10.13 14.57
CA SER A 16 0.98 -9.15 13.68
C SER A 16 0.42 -7.96 14.45
N TRP A 17 -0.16 -8.20 15.63
CA TRP A 17 -0.63 -7.15 16.55
C TRP A 17 0.52 -6.32 17.12
N GLN A 18 1.65 -6.94 17.45
CA GLN A 18 2.85 -6.23 17.86
C GLN A 18 3.40 -5.36 16.73
N ILE A 19 3.49 -5.88 15.50
CA ILE A 19 3.90 -5.12 14.31
C ILE A 19 2.99 -3.89 14.12
N PHE A 20 1.68 -4.09 14.21
CA PHE A 20 0.70 -3.00 14.11
C PHE A 20 0.93 -1.94 15.19
N LYS A 21 1.01 -2.35 16.47
CA LYS A 21 1.23 -1.42 17.59
C LYS A 21 2.56 -0.69 17.51
N THR A 22 3.63 -1.38 17.11
CA THR A 22 4.96 -0.76 16.96
C THR A 22 4.95 0.25 15.83
N SER A 23 4.35 -0.08 14.68
CA SER A 23 4.18 0.87 13.58
C SER A 23 3.35 2.07 14.01
N ALA A 24 2.28 1.85 14.79
CA ALA A 24 1.44 2.92 15.32
C ALA A 24 2.17 3.79 16.34
N LYS A 25 3.06 3.22 17.15
CA LYS A 25 3.93 3.96 18.07
C LYS A 25 4.93 4.83 17.30
N VAL A 26 5.55 4.31 16.26
CA VAL A 26 6.44 5.11 15.39
C VAL A 26 5.65 6.26 14.75
N LEU A 27 4.46 5.97 14.22
CA LEU A 27 3.60 6.97 13.60
C LEU A 27 3.13 8.05 14.58
N SER A 28 2.80 7.68 15.83
CA SER A 28 2.37 8.65 16.84
C SER A 28 3.52 9.54 17.33
N SER A 29 4.74 9.01 17.33
CA SER A 29 5.96 9.79 17.59
C SER A 29 6.37 10.66 16.40
N ARG A 30 6.04 10.28 15.16
CA ARG A 30 6.42 10.93 13.90
C ARG A 30 5.20 11.16 13.00
N LYS A 31 4.41 12.19 13.34
CA LYS A 31 3.11 12.46 12.68
C LYS A 31 3.27 12.94 11.24
N GLU A 32 4.44 13.43 10.87
CA GLU A 32 4.82 13.87 9.53
C GLU A 32 4.63 12.75 8.51
N LEU A 33 4.76 11.48 8.92
CA LEU A 33 4.61 10.32 8.04
C LEU A 33 3.17 10.15 7.52
N VAL A 34 2.15 10.60 8.27
CA VAL A 34 0.73 10.57 7.82
C VAL A 34 0.50 11.53 6.66
N VAL A 35 1.32 12.57 6.52
CA VAL A 35 1.14 13.59 5.49
C VAL A 35 1.34 12.99 4.09
N PHE A 36 2.22 12.00 3.91
CA PHE A 36 2.45 11.41 2.59
C PHE A 36 1.22 10.67 2.02
N PRO A 37 0.52 9.78 2.76
CA PRO A 37 -0.76 9.24 2.29
C PRO A 37 -1.85 10.29 2.07
N ILE A 38 -1.92 11.36 2.88
CA ILE A 38 -2.87 12.46 2.66
C ILE A 38 -2.59 13.14 1.32
N LEU A 39 -1.33 13.54 1.09
CA LEU A 39 -0.91 14.16 -0.17
C LEU A 39 -1.11 13.23 -1.37
N SER A 40 -0.91 11.92 -1.18
CA SER A 40 -1.25 10.91 -2.20
C SER A 40 -2.73 10.90 -2.55
N GLY A 41 -3.62 10.93 -1.55
CA GLY A 41 -5.06 10.99 -1.78
C GLY A 41 -5.47 12.28 -2.49
N LEU A 42 -4.96 13.43 -2.05
CA LEU A 42 -5.27 14.73 -2.64
C LEU A 42 -4.78 14.84 -4.09
N THR A 43 -3.54 14.43 -4.36
CA THR A 43 -2.99 14.45 -5.72
C THR A 43 -3.69 13.44 -6.64
N ALA A 44 -4.03 12.26 -6.15
CA ALA A 44 -4.83 11.30 -6.90
C ALA A 44 -6.24 11.85 -7.22
N LEU A 45 -6.88 12.53 -6.26
CA LEU A 45 -8.17 13.19 -6.48
C LEU A 45 -8.07 14.26 -7.58
N LEU A 46 -7.02 15.09 -7.58
CA LEU A 46 -6.80 16.09 -8.62
C LEU A 46 -6.62 15.46 -10.00
N VAL A 47 -5.87 14.36 -10.10
CA VAL A 47 -5.72 13.60 -11.33
C VAL A 47 -7.06 13.02 -11.78
N LEU A 48 -7.86 12.44 -10.87
CA LEU A 48 -9.19 11.92 -11.18
C LEU A 48 -10.14 13.01 -11.67
N ILE A 49 -10.15 14.19 -11.02
CA ILE A 49 -10.95 15.34 -11.47
C ILE A 49 -10.54 15.71 -12.89
N GLY A 50 -9.23 15.84 -13.17
CA GLY A 50 -8.74 16.13 -14.51
C GLY A 50 -9.14 15.06 -15.55
N MET A 51 -9.07 13.78 -15.19
CA MET A 51 -9.51 12.68 -16.05
C MET A 51 -11.01 12.73 -16.35
N VAL A 52 -11.84 12.96 -15.33
CA VAL A 52 -13.30 13.06 -15.51
C VAL A 52 -13.66 14.28 -16.36
N THR A 53 -13.06 15.44 -16.08
CA THR A 53 -13.26 16.65 -16.88
C THR A 53 -12.87 16.41 -18.34
N LEU A 54 -11.69 15.82 -18.59
CA LEU A 54 -11.25 15.51 -19.95
C LEU A 54 -12.14 14.46 -20.61
N GLY A 55 -12.58 13.43 -19.88
CA GLY A 55 -13.51 12.42 -20.37
C GLY A 55 -14.85 13.01 -20.80
N VAL A 56 -15.43 13.90 -19.99
CA VAL A 56 -16.68 14.61 -20.31
C VAL A 56 -16.50 15.52 -21.53
N LEU A 57 -15.36 16.22 -21.66
CA LEU A 57 -15.07 17.08 -22.81
C LEU A 57 -14.85 16.29 -24.11
N LEU A 58 -14.35 15.05 -24.02
CA LEU A 58 -14.10 14.20 -25.18
C LEU A 58 -15.35 13.47 -25.64
N LEU A 59 -16.30 13.18 -24.74
CA LEU A 59 -17.55 12.52 -25.10
C LEU A 59 -18.39 13.43 -26.02
N PRO A 60 -18.92 12.93 -27.14
CA PRO A 60 -19.75 13.74 -28.02
C PRO A 60 -21.02 14.18 -27.28
N ALA A 61 -21.45 15.42 -27.47
CA ALA A 61 -22.71 15.93 -26.92
C ALA A 61 -23.97 15.23 -27.50
N THR A 62 -23.79 14.41 -28.55
CA THR A 62 -24.85 13.73 -29.28
C THR A 62 -24.77 12.21 -29.10
N THR A 63 -25.94 11.61 -28.95
CA THR A 63 -26.28 10.18 -28.71
C THR A 63 -25.83 9.23 -29.84
N GLY A 64 -24.56 9.26 -30.24
CA GLY A 64 -23.96 8.21 -31.05
C GLY A 64 -23.30 7.18 -30.13
N ASP A 65 -23.62 5.90 -30.30
CA ASP A 65 -23.07 4.78 -29.50
C ASP A 65 -21.53 4.58 -29.66
N SER A 66 -20.86 5.44 -30.43
CA SER A 66 -19.43 5.37 -30.67
C SER A 66 -18.63 6.18 -29.64
N VAL A 67 -17.88 5.48 -28.79
CA VAL A 67 -16.88 6.07 -27.90
C VAL A 67 -15.76 6.72 -28.75
N PRO A 68 -15.36 7.97 -28.47
CA PRO A 68 -14.28 8.64 -29.19
C PRO A 68 -12.97 7.85 -29.18
N PRO A 69 -12.18 7.84 -30.27
CA PRO A 69 -10.90 7.13 -30.30
C PRO A 69 -9.91 7.54 -29.20
N LEU A 70 -9.96 8.81 -28.77
CA LEU A 70 -9.09 9.35 -27.71
C LEU A 70 -9.52 8.95 -26.29
N PHE A 71 -10.72 8.39 -26.10
CA PHE A 71 -11.24 8.05 -24.78
C PHE A 71 -10.37 6.98 -24.10
N TYR A 72 -10.17 5.82 -24.73
CA TYR A 72 -9.40 4.72 -24.12
C TYR A 72 -7.94 5.09 -23.81
N PRO A 73 -7.17 5.73 -24.72
CA PRO A 73 -5.81 6.15 -24.41
C PRO A 73 -5.72 7.14 -23.24
N VAL A 74 -6.65 8.09 -23.13
CA VAL A 74 -6.67 9.06 -22.02
C VAL A 74 -6.86 8.36 -20.68
N PHE A 75 -7.80 7.43 -20.60
CA PHE A 75 -8.02 6.67 -19.35
C PHE A 75 -6.86 5.71 -19.05
N ALA A 76 -6.24 5.10 -20.07
CA ALA A 76 -5.05 4.27 -19.91
C ALA A 76 -3.86 5.08 -19.37
N VAL A 77 -3.58 6.25 -19.94
CA VAL A 77 -2.54 7.16 -19.45
C VAL A 77 -2.86 7.62 -18.03
N GLY A 78 -4.10 8.06 -17.78
CA GLY A 78 -4.55 8.50 -16.47
C GLY A 78 -4.39 7.43 -15.39
N TYR A 79 -4.67 6.16 -15.71
CA TYR A 79 -4.39 5.02 -14.83
C TYR A 79 -2.90 4.93 -14.44
N PHE A 80 -1.99 5.02 -15.42
CA PHE A 80 -0.54 5.01 -15.14
C PHE A 80 -0.08 6.25 -14.36
N VAL A 81 -0.69 7.43 -14.61
CA VAL A 81 -0.41 8.65 -13.83
C VAL A 81 -0.83 8.46 -12.37
N LEU A 82 -2.03 7.94 -12.10
CA LEU A 82 -2.49 7.64 -10.73
C LEU A 82 -1.55 6.65 -10.03
N MET A 83 -1.10 5.64 -10.75
CA MET A 83 -0.21 4.62 -10.20
C MET A 83 1.19 5.19 -9.93
N TYR A 84 1.68 6.11 -10.77
CA TYR A 84 2.90 6.87 -10.52
C TYR A 84 2.76 7.79 -9.30
N VAL A 85 1.65 8.52 -9.18
CA VAL A 85 1.37 9.38 -8.01
C VAL A 85 1.40 8.56 -6.72
N ALA A 86 0.69 7.43 -6.66
CA ALA A 86 0.71 6.55 -5.49
C ALA A 86 2.12 6.06 -5.16
N THR A 87 2.87 5.61 -6.17
CA THR A 87 4.26 5.14 -6.02
C THR A 87 5.20 6.24 -5.55
N PHE A 88 5.04 7.47 -6.05
CA PHE A 88 5.83 8.64 -5.67
C PHE A 88 5.68 8.96 -4.18
N TRP A 89 4.44 9.02 -3.69
CA TRP A 89 4.19 9.29 -2.27
C TRP A 89 4.57 8.13 -1.37
N GLN A 90 4.43 6.89 -1.84
CA GLN A 90 4.94 5.72 -1.14
C GLN A 90 6.47 5.76 -1.03
N ALA A 91 7.18 6.19 -2.09
CA ALA A 91 8.62 6.38 -2.06
C ALA A 91 9.05 7.48 -1.06
N ALA A 92 8.32 8.60 -1.03
CA ALA A 92 8.53 9.67 -0.04
C ALA A 92 8.35 9.14 1.40
N LEU A 93 7.28 8.39 1.63
CA LEU A 93 6.98 7.76 2.92
C LEU A 93 8.07 6.78 3.32
N ILE A 94 8.52 5.89 2.43
CA ILE A 94 9.59 4.92 2.71
C ILE A 94 10.90 5.64 3.08
N SER A 95 11.25 6.69 2.35
CA SER A 95 12.45 7.48 2.65
C SER A 95 12.42 8.08 4.05
N GLN A 96 11.29 8.67 4.45
CA GLN A 96 11.19 9.32 5.77
C GLN A 96 10.91 8.33 6.91
N ALA A 97 10.19 7.24 6.63
CA ALA A 97 10.06 6.13 7.55
C ALA A 97 11.43 5.55 7.89
N ASN A 98 12.34 5.46 6.91
CA ASN A 98 13.71 5.01 7.17
C ASN A 98 14.43 5.90 8.17
N ILE A 99 14.37 7.23 7.98
CA ILE A 99 14.98 8.21 8.88
C ILE A 99 14.38 8.09 10.29
N ALA A 100 13.05 7.97 10.38
CA ALA A 100 12.36 7.79 11.65
C ALA A 100 12.79 6.51 12.39
N LEU A 101 12.96 5.41 11.66
CA LEU A 101 13.36 4.11 12.22
C LEU A 101 14.83 4.11 12.70
N GLU A 102 15.67 4.95 12.12
CA GLU A 102 17.07 5.17 12.54
C GLU A 102 17.19 6.19 13.68
N GLY A 103 16.07 6.73 14.17
CA GLY A 103 16.05 7.73 15.25
C GLY A 103 16.26 9.17 14.79
N GLY A 104 16.37 9.42 13.49
CA GLY A 104 16.44 10.75 12.91
C GLY A 104 15.12 11.51 12.96
N ASP A 105 15.13 12.71 12.36
CA ASP A 105 13.98 13.60 12.29
C ASP A 105 13.38 13.61 10.86
N PRO A 106 12.24 12.95 10.63
CA PRO A 106 11.60 12.92 9.33
C PRO A 106 10.96 14.28 9.01
N SER A 107 10.96 14.66 7.73
CA SER A 107 10.30 15.88 7.27
C SER A 107 9.55 15.66 5.96
N VAL A 108 8.43 16.38 5.80
CA VAL A 108 7.63 16.32 4.57
C VAL A 108 8.44 16.79 3.35
N ALA A 109 9.15 17.90 3.49
CA ALA A 109 10.00 18.45 2.43
C ALA A 109 11.14 17.48 2.05
N GLY A 110 11.77 16.84 3.05
CA GLY A 110 12.79 15.81 2.82
C GLY A 110 12.23 14.62 2.04
N GLY A 111 11.03 14.16 2.38
CA GLY A 111 10.36 13.07 1.66
C GLY A 111 10.02 13.42 0.21
N ILE A 112 9.49 14.62 -0.04
CA ILE A 112 9.21 15.11 -1.41
C ILE A 112 10.48 15.20 -2.22
N SER A 113 11.55 15.80 -1.67
CA SER A 113 12.85 15.91 -2.33
C SER A 113 13.43 14.53 -2.64
N ALA A 114 13.38 13.60 -1.68
CA ALA A 114 13.87 12.24 -1.88
C ALA A 114 13.11 11.53 -3.02
N ALA A 115 11.78 11.60 -3.04
CA ALA A 115 10.97 11.00 -4.10
C ALA A 115 11.23 11.67 -5.46
N ALA A 116 11.34 13.01 -5.51
CA ALA A 116 11.61 13.76 -6.74
C ALA A 116 12.95 13.38 -7.38
N GLN A 117 14.02 13.23 -6.57
CA GLN A 117 15.34 12.77 -7.05
C GLN A 117 15.30 11.36 -7.67
N ARG A 118 14.26 10.58 -7.35
CA ARG A 118 14.07 9.20 -7.82
C ARG A 118 12.93 9.09 -8.84
N GLY A 119 12.23 10.17 -9.17
CA GLY A 119 11.02 10.14 -9.99
C GLY A 119 11.22 9.43 -11.34
N GLY A 120 12.34 9.72 -12.02
CA GLY A 120 12.69 9.04 -13.27
C GLY A 120 12.93 7.52 -13.11
N ARG A 121 13.43 7.07 -11.95
CA ARG A 121 13.63 5.65 -11.64
C ARG A 121 12.32 4.94 -11.26
N LEU A 122 11.32 5.68 -10.78
CA LEU A 122 10.00 5.15 -10.45
C LEU A 122 9.14 4.89 -11.69
N LEU A 123 9.34 5.64 -12.79
CA LEU A 123 8.54 5.47 -14.01
C LEU A 123 8.61 4.04 -14.60
N PRO A 124 9.80 3.43 -14.82
CA PRO A 124 9.86 2.04 -15.27
C PRO A 124 9.24 1.05 -14.28
N TRP A 125 9.34 1.32 -12.97
CA TRP A 125 8.74 0.46 -11.94
C TRP A 125 7.21 0.46 -12.02
N VAL A 126 6.60 1.62 -12.25
CA VAL A 126 5.16 1.77 -12.45
C VAL A 126 4.71 0.98 -13.68
N LEU A 127 5.46 1.07 -14.80
CA LEU A 127 5.15 0.28 -15.99
C LEU A 127 5.23 -1.23 -15.72
N ILE A 128 6.29 -1.69 -15.06
CA ILE A 128 6.46 -3.10 -14.66
C ILE A 128 5.28 -3.54 -13.80
N THR A 129 4.90 -2.74 -12.81
CA THR A 129 3.79 -3.05 -11.90
C THR A 129 2.47 -3.20 -12.64
N GLY A 130 2.18 -2.30 -13.58
CA GLY A 130 0.92 -2.32 -14.32
C GLY A 130 0.82 -3.55 -15.21
N VAL A 131 1.91 -3.88 -15.91
CA VAL A 131 2.00 -5.08 -16.76
C VAL A 131 1.88 -6.36 -15.92
N VAL A 132 2.59 -6.46 -14.79
CA VAL A 132 2.54 -7.66 -13.95
C VAL A 132 1.16 -7.83 -13.33
N SER A 133 0.55 -6.76 -12.80
CA SER A 133 -0.81 -6.82 -12.29
C SER A 133 -1.81 -7.25 -13.36
N TRP A 134 -1.70 -6.72 -14.58
CA TRP A 134 -2.55 -7.13 -15.70
C TRP A 134 -2.38 -8.62 -16.05
N ILE A 135 -1.15 -9.13 -16.10
CA ILE A 135 -0.86 -10.56 -16.34
C ILE A 135 -1.46 -11.43 -15.23
N ILE A 136 -1.30 -11.03 -13.97
CA ILE A 136 -1.85 -11.77 -12.82
C ILE A 136 -3.38 -11.81 -12.90
N SER A 137 -4.02 -10.68 -13.21
CA SER A 137 -5.47 -10.62 -13.40
C SER A 137 -5.94 -11.53 -14.54
N ALA A 138 -5.26 -11.52 -15.69
CA ALA A 138 -5.58 -12.40 -16.82
C ALA A 138 -5.41 -13.89 -16.48
N ILE A 139 -4.47 -14.23 -15.60
CA ILE A 139 -4.31 -15.60 -15.06
C ILE A 139 -5.43 -15.92 -14.07
N GLU A 140 -5.78 -14.99 -13.18
CA GLU A 140 -6.84 -15.20 -12.19
C GLU A 140 -8.19 -15.48 -12.83
N GLU A 141 -8.52 -14.80 -13.94
CA GLU A 141 -9.75 -15.05 -14.70
C GLU A 141 -9.85 -16.50 -15.21
N ARG A 142 -8.71 -17.12 -15.57
CA ARG A 142 -8.65 -18.47 -16.10
C ARG A 142 -8.46 -19.53 -15.03
N VAL A 143 -7.62 -19.22 -14.04
CA VAL A 143 -7.23 -20.11 -12.95
C VAL A 143 -7.21 -19.31 -11.64
N PRO A 144 -8.37 -19.11 -10.99
CA PRO A 144 -8.51 -18.19 -9.86
C PRO A 144 -7.56 -18.47 -8.70
N PHE A 145 -7.36 -19.75 -8.36
CA PHE A 145 -6.45 -20.12 -7.29
C PHE A 145 -5.00 -19.72 -7.57
N VAL A 146 -4.51 -19.91 -8.80
CA VAL A 146 -3.15 -19.56 -9.19
C VAL A 146 -2.99 -18.04 -9.25
N GLY A 147 -3.95 -17.33 -9.85
CA GLY A 147 -3.94 -15.87 -9.89
C GLY A 147 -3.84 -15.24 -8.50
N ARG A 148 -4.64 -15.71 -7.54
CA ARG A 148 -4.58 -15.23 -6.14
C ARG A 148 -3.23 -15.50 -5.48
N LEU A 149 -2.63 -16.66 -5.71
CA LEU A 149 -1.31 -16.97 -5.18
C LEU A 149 -0.24 -16.05 -5.79
N LEU A 150 -0.32 -15.77 -7.09
CA LEU A 150 0.57 -14.85 -7.78
C LEU A 150 0.40 -13.42 -7.28
N ASP A 151 -0.82 -12.96 -7.01
CA ASP A 151 -1.08 -11.64 -6.44
C ASP A 151 -0.44 -11.49 -5.05
N VAL A 152 -0.61 -12.49 -4.16
CA VAL A 152 0.05 -12.50 -2.84
C VAL A 152 1.57 -12.47 -3.00
N ALA A 153 2.13 -13.30 -3.89
CA ALA A 153 3.57 -13.32 -4.16
C ALA A 153 4.07 -11.98 -4.72
N TRP A 154 3.32 -11.37 -5.63
CA TRP A 154 3.65 -10.08 -6.24
C TRP A 154 3.64 -8.94 -5.24
N ARG A 155 2.67 -8.91 -4.32
CA ARG A 155 2.63 -7.93 -3.23
C ARG A 155 3.88 -8.00 -2.37
N VAL A 156 4.32 -9.21 -2.03
CA VAL A 156 5.55 -9.44 -1.24
C VAL A 156 6.80 -8.97 -1.99
N VAL A 157 6.91 -9.31 -3.28
CA VAL A 157 8.02 -8.84 -4.12
C VAL A 157 8.03 -7.31 -4.20
N SER A 158 6.88 -6.71 -4.51
CA SER A 158 6.72 -5.24 -4.60
C SER A 158 7.06 -4.55 -3.28
N PHE A 159 6.74 -5.19 -2.15
CA PHE A 159 7.07 -4.71 -0.82
C PHE A 159 8.58 -4.51 -0.62
N GLN A 160 9.41 -5.30 -1.30
CA GLN A 160 10.86 -5.27 -1.19
C GLN A 160 11.53 -4.49 -2.33
N VAL A 161 10.98 -4.57 -3.54
CA VAL A 161 11.55 -3.86 -4.70
C VAL A 161 11.47 -2.35 -4.52
N LEU A 162 10.33 -1.82 -4.07
CA LEU A 162 10.18 -0.37 -3.95
C LEU A 162 11.15 0.27 -2.95
N PRO A 163 11.34 -0.26 -1.72
CA PRO A 163 12.39 0.21 -0.83
C PRO A 163 13.80 0.03 -1.41
N THR A 164 14.05 -1.03 -2.18
CA THR A 164 15.34 -1.22 -2.86
C THR A 164 15.60 -0.07 -3.85
N ILE A 165 14.61 0.31 -4.67
CA ILE A 165 14.71 1.46 -5.59
C ILE A 165 15.00 2.74 -4.81
N VAL A 166 14.26 2.96 -3.72
CA VAL A 166 14.29 4.23 -2.98
C VAL A 166 15.55 4.37 -2.13
N LEU A 167 15.88 3.37 -1.33
CA LEU A 167 16.95 3.43 -0.35
C LEU A 167 18.33 3.16 -0.96
N GLN A 168 18.41 2.35 -2.01
CA GLN A 168 19.68 2.08 -2.71
C GLN A 168 19.85 2.86 -4.01
N ASN A 169 18.85 3.66 -4.40
CA ASN A 169 18.89 4.49 -5.60
C ASN A 169 19.12 3.70 -6.91
N LEU A 170 18.61 2.46 -6.96
CA LEU A 170 18.74 1.57 -8.11
C LEU A 170 17.63 1.82 -9.14
N GLY A 171 17.92 1.52 -10.41
CA GLY A 171 16.88 1.45 -11.44
C GLY A 171 15.92 0.29 -11.19
N ALA A 172 14.69 0.37 -11.71
CA ALA A 172 13.64 -0.62 -11.43
C ALA A 172 14.05 -2.06 -11.78
N ILE A 173 14.72 -2.26 -12.93
CA ILE A 173 15.17 -3.59 -13.37
C ILE A 173 16.23 -4.16 -12.42
N ASP A 174 17.21 -3.35 -12.03
CA ASP A 174 18.29 -3.79 -11.15
C ASP A 174 17.78 -4.05 -9.73
N ALA A 175 16.84 -3.23 -9.26
CA ALA A 175 16.14 -3.48 -8.01
C ALA A 175 15.41 -4.83 -8.04
N VAL A 176 14.63 -5.13 -9.09
CA VAL A 176 13.96 -6.42 -9.25
C VAL A 176 14.96 -7.59 -9.23
N LYS A 177 16.09 -7.47 -9.95
CA LYS A 177 17.13 -8.52 -9.97
C LYS A 177 17.71 -8.74 -8.58
N LYS A 178 18.10 -7.67 -7.88
CA LYS A 178 18.65 -7.74 -6.52
C LYS A 178 17.65 -8.34 -5.53
N THR A 179 16.39 -7.95 -5.64
CA THR A 179 15.31 -8.44 -4.78
C THR A 179 15.04 -9.94 -4.98
N LYS A 180 15.29 -10.52 -6.16
CA LYS A 180 15.18 -11.99 -6.36
C LYS A 180 16.19 -12.78 -5.53
N GLU A 181 17.42 -12.28 -5.42
CA GLU A 181 18.49 -12.94 -4.65
C GLU A 181 18.17 -12.95 -3.16
N THR A 182 17.63 -11.85 -2.63
CA THR A 182 17.25 -11.73 -1.22
C THR A 182 15.94 -12.45 -0.89
N LEU A 183 14.93 -12.44 -1.78
CA LEU A 183 13.66 -13.13 -1.51
C LEU A 183 13.78 -14.65 -1.42
N LYS A 184 14.71 -15.29 -2.15
CA LYS A 184 14.86 -16.76 -2.12
C LYS A 184 15.03 -17.30 -0.69
N ASN A 185 15.62 -16.49 0.19
CA ASN A 185 15.87 -16.84 1.59
C ASN A 185 14.80 -16.28 2.56
N ALA A 186 13.96 -15.34 2.13
CA ALA A 186 13.01 -14.59 2.98
C ALA A 186 11.53 -14.69 2.52
N TRP A 187 11.20 -15.56 1.56
CA TRP A 187 9.89 -15.60 0.89
C TRP A 187 8.71 -15.88 1.84
N GLY A 188 8.75 -16.97 2.60
CA GLY A 188 7.69 -17.32 3.57
C GLY A 188 7.60 -16.34 4.74
N GLN A 189 8.71 -15.65 5.02
CA GLN A 189 8.82 -14.67 6.08
C GLN A 189 7.96 -13.43 5.73
N ASN A 190 8.16 -12.83 4.56
CA ASN A 190 7.46 -11.59 4.19
C ASN A 190 5.93 -11.70 4.07
N VAL A 191 5.40 -12.88 3.72
CA VAL A 191 3.96 -13.10 3.49
C VAL A 191 3.14 -12.85 4.76
N VAL A 192 3.55 -13.44 5.89
CA VAL A 192 2.75 -13.45 7.11
C VAL A 192 2.67 -12.06 7.75
N GLY A 193 3.77 -11.30 7.76
CA GLY A 193 3.79 -9.94 8.27
C GLY A 193 2.94 -8.96 7.46
N VAL A 194 2.97 -9.05 6.12
CA VAL A 194 2.15 -8.20 5.24
C VAL A 194 0.66 -8.53 5.37
N VAL A 195 0.30 -9.81 5.39
CA VAL A 195 -1.10 -10.24 5.57
C VAL A 195 -1.63 -9.86 6.95
N GLY A 196 -0.83 -10.07 7.99
CA GLY A 196 -1.20 -9.74 9.37
C GLY A 196 -1.38 -8.24 9.61
N LEU A 197 -0.52 -7.41 9.03
CA LEU A 197 -0.67 -5.95 9.10
C LEU A 197 -1.96 -5.50 8.39
N ASN A 198 -2.19 -5.99 7.17
CA ASN A 198 -3.37 -5.64 6.38
C ASN A 198 -4.68 -6.02 7.08
N PHE A 199 -4.68 -7.13 7.84
CA PHE A 199 -5.81 -7.51 8.67
C PHE A 199 -6.13 -6.45 9.73
N PHE A 200 -5.13 -5.99 10.48
CA PHE A 200 -5.35 -4.97 11.51
C PHE A 200 -5.65 -3.59 10.91
N THR A 201 -5.05 -3.20 9.79
CA THR A 201 -5.42 -1.94 9.12
C THR A 201 -6.82 -1.99 8.53
N ALA A 202 -7.30 -3.15 8.05
CA ALA A 202 -8.68 -3.32 7.62
C ALA A 202 -9.65 -3.23 8.82
N MET A 203 -9.26 -3.68 10.01
CA MET A 203 -10.08 -3.49 11.21
C MET A 203 -10.31 -2.02 11.55
N LEU A 204 -9.38 -1.11 11.21
CA LEU A 204 -9.55 0.34 11.45
C LEU A 204 -10.73 0.93 10.66
N THR A 205 -11.09 0.34 9.52
CA THR A 205 -12.17 0.85 8.67
C THR A 205 -13.54 0.29 9.04
N LEU A 206 -13.60 -0.77 9.86
CA LEU A 206 -14.85 -1.43 10.24
C LEU A 206 -15.86 -0.52 10.96
N PRO A 207 -15.47 0.38 11.89
CA PRO A 207 -16.44 1.30 12.50
C PRO A 207 -17.13 2.19 11.47
N GLY A 208 -16.40 2.66 10.46
CA GLY A 208 -16.97 3.45 9.37
C GLY A 208 -17.94 2.64 8.49
N ALA A 209 -17.61 1.38 8.19
CA ALA A 209 -18.54 0.47 7.50
C ALA A 209 -19.81 0.21 8.34
N GLY A 210 -19.66 0.09 9.66
CA GLY A 210 -20.77 -0.02 10.60
C GLY A 210 -21.69 1.21 10.57
N LEU A 211 -21.13 2.42 10.52
CA LEU A 211 -21.91 3.66 10.39
C LEU A 211 -22.72 3.68 9.08
N ILE A 212 -22.10 3.32 7.95
CA ILE A 212 -22.79 3.22 6.66
C ILE A 212 -23.94 2.21 6.74
N TYR A 213 -23.67 1.02 7.28
CA TYR A 213 -24.69 -0.02 7.45
C TYR A 213 -25.86 0.46 8.30
N LEU A 214 -25.61 1.09 9.44
CA LEU A 214 -26.65 1.64 10.31
C LEU A 214 -27.45 2.73 9.60
N GLY A 215 -26.80 3.56 8.80
CA GLY A 215 -27.46 4.58 7.96
C GLY A 215 -28.42 3.97 6.95
N VAL A 216 -28.02 2.91 6.25
CA VAL A 216 -28.88 2.20 5.30
C VAL A 216 -30.03 1.49 6.04
N ALA A 217 -29.72 0.81 7.15
CA ALA A 217 -30.71 0.08 7.95
C ALA A 217 -31.78 0.99 8.58
N ALA A 218 -31.47 2.27 8.79
CA ALA A 218 -32.42 3.25 9.34
C ALA A 218 -33.59 3.58 8.38
N ASN A 219 -33.50 3.23 7.08
CA ASN A 219 -34.53 3.49 6.07
C ASN A 219 -35.04 4.95 6.02
N ALA A 220 -34.20 5.91 6.42
CA ALA A 220 -34.52 7.33 6.47
C ALA A 220 -33.43 8.11 5.71
N THR A 221 -33.78 8.71 4.58
CA THR A 221 -32.84 9.33 3.64
C THR A 221 -31.88 10.33 4.28
N ALA A 222 -32.40 11.19 5.17
CA ALA A 222 -31.57 12.15 5.91
C ALA A 222 -30.56 11.47 6.85
N VAL A 223 -30.98 10.42 7.57
CA VAL A 223 -30.12 9.66 8.48
C VAL A 223 -29.08 8.85 7.70
N THR A 224 -29.48 8.25 6.57
CA THR A 224 -28.59 7.53 5.66
C THR A 224 -27.49 8.46 5.14
N GLY A 225 -27.84 9.67 4.67
CA GLY A 225 -26.87 10.63 4.15
C GLY A 225 -25.81 11.03 5.19
N VAL A 226 -26.24 11.37 6.40
CA VAL A 226 -25.34 11.77 7.49
C VAL A 226 -24.43 10.62 7.92
N LEU A 227 -24.99 9.44 8.20
CA LEU A 227 -24.21 8.29 8.65
C LEU A 227 -23.29 7.74 7.55
N ALA A 228 -23.71 7.79 6.29
CA ALA A 228 -22.85 7.43 5.16
C ALA A 228 -21.66 8.38 5.02
N ALA A 229 -21.87 9.70 5.17
CA ALA A 229 -20.79 10.68 5.13
C ALA A 229 -19.80 10.48 6.27
N LEU A 230 -20.28 10.33 7.52
CA LEU A 230 -19.43 10.07 8.68
C LEU A 230 -18.66 8.74 8.54
N GLY A 231 -19.33 7.69 8.07
CA GLY A 231 -18.71 6.40 7.82
C GLY A 231 -17.63 6.46 6.73
N ALA A 232 -17.88 7.18 5.63
CA ALA A 232 -16.89 7.40 4.58
C ALA A 232 -15.68 8.20 5.07
N LEU A 233 -15.89 9.26 5.87
CA LEU A 233 -14.79 10.02 6.48
C LEU A 233 -13.95 9.16 7.44
N TRP A 234 -14.60 8.29 8.21
CA TRP A 234 -13.90 7.35 9.09
C TRP A 234 -13.06 6.33 8.30
N ILE A 235 -13.64 5.73 7.25
CA ILE A 235 -12.92 4.80 6.37
C ILE A 235 -11.72 5.50 5.73
N LEU A 236 -11.89 6.75 5.27
CA LEU A 236 -10.82 7.55 4.70
C LEU A 236 -9.68 7.76 5.71
N ALA A 237 -10.01 8.19 6.93
CA ALA A 237 -9.02 8.39 8.00
C ALA A 237 -8.29 7.08 8.35
N GLY A 238 -9.04 5.98 8.50
CA GLY A 238 -8.48 4.65 8.76
C GLY A 238 -7.56 4.16 7.64
N SER A 239 -7.92 4.43 6.38
CA SER A 239 -7.12 4.07 5.20
C SER A 239 -5.83 4.87 5.11
N ILE A 240 -5.87 6.18 5.41
CA ILE A 240 -4.70 7.06 5.47
C ILE A 240 -3.72 6.58 6.54
N ILE A 241 -4.22 6.28 7.75
CA ILE A 241 -3.41 5.73 8.83
C ILE A 241 -2.85 4.37 8.42
N GLY A 242 -3.68 3.48 7.88
CA GLY A 242 -3.27 2.15 7.42
C GLY A 242 -2.15 2.20 6.38
N ALA A 243 -2.22 3.12 5.42
CA ALA A 243 -1.17 3.34 4.43
C ALA A 243 0.14 3.80 5.07
N ALA A 244 0.10 4.72 6.05
CA ALA A 244 1.29 5.16 6.78
C ALA A 244 1.93 3.99 7.56
N LEU A 245 1.12 3.22 8.29
CA LEU A 245 1.57 2.03 9.02
C LEU A 245 2.21 0.99 8.08
N THR A 246 1.60 0.79 6.92
CA THR A 246 2.11 -0.11 5.87
C THR A 246 3.48 0.33 5.38
N GLY A 247 3.68 1.62 5.09
CA GLY A 247 4.99 2.14 4.67
C GLY A 247 6.07 2.04 5.76
N ILE A 248 5.72 2.27 7.03
CA ILE A 248 6.64 2.09 8.16
C ILE A 248 7.07 0.62 8.27
N PHE A 249 6.11 -0.29 8.28
CA PHE A 249 6.40 -1.72 8.36
C PHE A 249 7.18 -2.22 7.15
N GLN A 250 6.83 -1.76 5.95
CA GLN A 250 7.54 -2.07 4.71
C GLN A 250 9.03 -1.71 4.82
N THR A 251 9.31 -0.54 5.35
CA THR A 251 10.69 -0.06 5.53
C THR A 251 11.43 -0.87 6.59
N ALA A 252 10.77 -1.18 7.71
CA ALA A 252 11.36 -2.00 8.77
C ALA A 252 11.65 -3.44 8.32
N LEU A 253 10.72 -4.04 7.57
CA LEU A 253 10.85 -5.38 7.02
C LEU A 253 11.97 -5.44 5.98
N TYR A 254 12.09 -4.42 5.13
CA TYR A 254 13.19 -4.30 4.19
C TYR A 254 14.55 -4.26 4.91
N ARG A 255 14.69 -3.41 5.94
CA ARG A 255 15.92 -3.34 6.76
C ARG A 255 16.27 -4.69 7.40
N PHE A 256 15.27 -5.39 7.93
CA PHE A 256 15.47 -6.70 8.53
C PHE A 256 15.91 -7.76 7.51
N THR A 257 15.27 -7.80 6.34
CA THR A 257 15.47 -8.88 5.35
C THR A 257 16.64 -8.66 4.40
N VAL A 258 16.96 -7.39 4.09
CA VAL A 258 18.01 -7.02 3.13
C VAL A 258 19.30 -6.61 3.85
N ASP A 259 19.19 -5.82 4.93
CA ASP A 259 20.37 -5.31 5.65
C ASP A 259 20.72 -6.19 6.87
N GLY A 260 19.86 -7.16 7.23
CA GLY A 260 20.03 -8.02 8.41
C GLY A 260 19.88 -7.28 9.74
N HIS A 261 19.44 -6.03 9.72
CA HIS A 261 19.35 -5.16 10.88
C HIS A 261 17.89 -4.96 11.32
N VAL A 262 17.59 -5.22 12.60
CA VAL A 262 16.27 -4.90 13.18
C VAL A 262 16.30 -3.45 13.63
N PRO A 263 15.44 -2.56 13.08
CA PRO A 263 15.38 -1.18 13.53
C PRO A 263 15.03 -1.09 15.02
N GLY A 264 15.60 -0.11 15.72
CA GLY A 264 15.44 0.06 17.17
C GLY A 264 13.99 -0.03 17.69
N PRO A 265 13.02 0.68 17.08
CA PRO A 265 11.61 0.58 17.48
C PRO A 265 11.02 -0.84 17.39
N PHE A 266 11.56 -1.70 16.52
CA PHE A 266 11.13 -3.07 16.28
C PHE A 266 11.98 -4.12 17.02
N ALA A 267 12.98 -3.73 17.81
CA ALA A 267 13.89 -4.67 18.48
C ALA A 267 13.19 -5.67 19.42
N GLY A 268 12.07 -5.28 20.03
CA GLY A 268 11.24 -6.13 20.90
C GLY A 268 10.15 -6.92 20.17
N VAL A 269 10.01 -6.75 18.85
CA VAL A 269 9.10 -7.54 18.03
C VAL A 269 9.88 -8.75 17.55
N ASP A 270 9.38 -9.95 17.83
CA ASP A 270 9.96 -11.15 17.23
C ASP A 270 9.58 -11.20 15.76
N LEU A 271 10.28 -10.39 14.96
CA LEU A 271 10.15 -10.42 13.52
C LEU A 271 10.34 -11.86 13.10
N ARG A 272 11.34 -12.63 13.55
CA ARG A 272 11.54 -14.06 13.21
C ARG A 272 10.34 -14.99 13.47
N GLN A 273 9.49 -14.72 14.45
CA GLN A 273 8.34 -15.55 14.81
C GLN A 273 7.03 -15.14 14.12
N ALA A 274 6.88 -13.87 13.69
CA ALA A 274 5.93 -13.53 12.62
C ALA A 274 6.23 -14.29 11.33
N LEU A 275 7.41 -14.90 11.22
CA LEU A 275 8.01 -15.41 9.99
C LEU A 275 8.16 -16.94 9.99
N LYS A 276 7.58 -17.67 10.98
CA LYS A 276 7.52 -19.14 11.02
C LYS A 276 6.07 -19.65 10.90
N THR A 277 5.68 -20.04 9.70
CA THR A 277 4.75 -21.16 9.50
C THR A 277 5.58 -22.28 8.90
N ARG A 278 5.64 -23.42 9.62
CA ARG A 278 6.44 -24.63 9.38
C ARG A 278 7.00 -24.82 7.98
#